data_AF-A0A1X9NCI0-F1
#
_entry.id   AF-A0A1X9NCI0-F1
#
_cell.length_a   1.000
_cell.length_b   1.000
_cell.length_c   1.000
_cell.angle_alpha   90.00
_cell.angle_beta   90.00
_cell.angle_gamma   90.00
#
_symmetry.space_group_name_H-M   'P 1'
#
loop_
_entity.id
_entity.type
_entity.pdbx_description
1 polymer ?
#
loop_
_entity_poly.entity_id
_entity_poly.type
_entity_poly.pdbx_seq_one_letter_code
_entity_poly.pdbx_strand_id
1 'polypeptide(L)'
;MIREMVEFMENSLPELIASVIGLVGVIVIIASLNLNVFIGSIVATVLIFIVYVATSKKTVSLNKSYNDELENQVAAISKNEVSHLDKHLRDIMKWNIKLSDLEAINFSIAFIILISFLVMSIIISVDDGIVQYGSLFALIMYVFQYMENVANLPFFYQNWLRLTEIKERIENI
;
A
#
# COMPACT_ATOMS: atom_id res chain seq x y z
N MET A 1 -5.43 10.63 -16.94
CA MET A 1 -4.74 11.76 -16.29
C MET A 1 -5.65 12.63 -15.41
N ILE A 2 -6.42 13.63 -15.91
CA ILE A 2 -7.27 14.48 -15.03
C ILE A 2 -8.36 13.69 -14.31
N ARG A 3 -9.00 12.73 -14.99
CA ARG A 3 -10.02 11.85 -14.39
C ARG A 3 -9.47 11.04 -13.22
N GLU A 4 -8.27 10.47 -13.36
CA GLU A 4 -7.61 9.72 -12.28
C GLU A 4 -7.24 10.60 -11.09
N MET A 5 -6.84 11.85 -11.34
CA MET A 5 -6.56 12.81 -10.27
C MET A 5 -7.83 13.16 -9.48
N VAL A 6 -8.95 13.38 -10.17
CA VAL A 6 -10.26 13.63 -9.53
C VAL A 6 -10.71 12.39 -8.74
N GLU A 7 -10.60 11.20 -9.32
CA GLU A 7 -11.00 9.94 -8.67
C GLU A 7 -10.22 9.66 -7.39
N PHE A 8 -8.91 9.98 -7.36
CA PHE A 8 -8.13 9.89 -6.14
C PHE A 8 -8.57 10.89 -5.08
N MET A 9 -8.78 12.16 -5.48
CA MET A 9 -9.22 13.21 -4.55
C MET A 9 -10.59 12.90 -3.96
N GLU A 10 -11.48 12.31 -4.75
CA GLU A 10 -12.85 12.00 -4.35
C GLU A 10 -12.94 10.74 -3.49
N ASN A 11 -12.18 9.67 -3.80
CA ASN A 11 -12.33 8.38 -3.15
C ASN A 11 -11.14 8.01 -2.26
N SER A 12 -9.92 8.06 -2.80
CA SER A 12 -8.73 7.57 -2.09
C SER A 12 -8.26 8.50 -0.98
N LEU A 13 -8.37 9.82 -1.15
CA LEU A 13 -7.93 10.79 -0.14
C LEU A 13 -8.78 10.73 1.14
N PRO A 14 -10.13 10.68 1.08
CA PRO A 14 -10.94 10.48 2.28
C PRO A 14 -10.63 9.17 3.01
N GLU A 15 -10.47 8.07 2.28
CA GLU A 15 -10.09 6.78 2.86
C GLU A 15 -8.71 6.82 3.52
N LEU A 16 -7.74 7.53 2.94
CA LEU A 16 -6.43 7.77 3.52
C LEU A 16 -6.55 8.51 4.85
N ILE A 17 -7.31 9.61 4.88
CA ILE A 17 -7.54 10.39 6.09
C ILE A 17 -8.19 9.53 7.18
N ALA A 18 -9.23 8.77 6.83
CA ALA A 18 -9.91 7.87 7.75
C ALA A 18 -8.95 6.81 8.31
N SER A 19 -8.12 6.21 7.45
CA SER A 19 -7.14 5.19 7.84
C SER A 19 -6.04 5.75 8.74
N VAL A 20 -5.58 6.99 8.48
CA VAL A 20 -4.59 7.66 9.34
C VAL A 20 -5.19 8.00 10.71
N ILE A 21 -6.41 8.52 10.76
CA ILE A 21 -7.10 8.82 12.03
C ILE A 21 -7.34 7.51 12.81
N GLY A 22 -7.83 6.46 12.13
CA GLY A 22 -8.05 5.14 12.70
C GLY A 22 -6.76 4.54 13.25
N LEU A 23 -5.66 4.64 12.49
CA LEU A 23 -4.34 4.15 12.91
C LEU A 23 -3.81 4.88 14.14
N VAL A 24 -3.89 6.22 14.17
CA VAL A 24 -3.44 7.00 15.33
C VAL A 24 -4.28 6.63 16.56
N GLY A 25 -5.61 6.56 16.41
CA GLY A 25 -6.51 6.18 17.50
C GLY A 25 -6.19 4.79 18.07
N VAL A 26 -6.03 3.80 17.20
CA VAL A 26 -5.76 2.42 17.63
C VAL A 26 -4.38 2.27 18.27
N ILE A 27 -3.36 2.98 17.76
CA ILE A 27 -2.01 2.98 18.35
C ILE A 27 -2.03 3.56 19.76
N VAL A 28 -2.77 4.66 20.00
CA VAL A 28 -2.93 5.25 21.33
C VAL A 28 -3.61 4.28 22.30
N ILE A 29 -4.62 3.55 21.82
CA ILE A 29 -5.31 2.54 22.62
C ILE A 29 -4.37 1.38 22.95
N ILE A 30 -3.65 0.84 21.97
CA ILE A 30 -2.67 -0.24 22.19
C ILE A 30 -1.60 0.21 23.19
N ALA A 31 -1.08 1.43 23.08
CA ALA A 31 -0.11 1.99 24.03
C ALA A 31 -0.65 2.06 25.46
N SER A 32 -1.96 2.31 25.62
CA SER A 32 -2.62 2.35 26.92
C SER A 32 -2.86 0.96 27.51
N LEU A 33 -2.98 -0.08 26.67
CA LEU A 33 -3.24 -1.45 27.07
C LEU A 33 -1.97 -2.25 27.35
N ASN A 34 -0.97 -2.17 26.48
CA ASN A 34 0.31 -2.85 26.64
C ASN A 34 1.43 -2.15 25.85
N LEU A 35 2.45 -1.67 26.58
CA LEU A 35 3.55 -0.89 26.00
C LEU A 35 4.45 -1.74 25.07
N ASN A 36 4.66 -3.02 25.39
CA ASN A 36 5.50 -3.90 24.58
C ASN A 36 4.84 -4.22 23.23
N VAL A 37 3.53 -4.47 23.22
CA VAL A 37 2.75 -4.64 22.00
C VAL A 37 2.72 -3.34 21.18
N PHE A 38 2.63 -2.18 21.83
CA PHE A 38 2.77 -0.89 21.16
C PHE A 38 4.13 -0.74 20.45
N ILE A 39 5.24 -1.04 21.13
CA ILE A 39 6.57 -1.01 20.49
C ILE A 39 6.62 -1.96 19.29
N GLY A 40 6.06 -3.17 19.44
CA GLY A 40 5.94 -4.12 18.34
C GLY A 40 5.15 -3.57 17.15
N SER A 41 4.08 -2.81 17.39
CA SER A 41 3.27 -2.18 16.34
C SER A 41 4.08 -1.11 15.58
N ILE A 42 4.88 -0.30 16.27
CA ILE A 42 5.74 0.69 15.64
C ILE A 42 6.82 0.01 14.78
N VAL A 43 7.44 -1.04 15.31
CA VAL A 43 8.42 -1.84 14.56
C VAL A 43 7.80 -2.43 13.30
N ALA A 44 6.62 -3.04 13.40
CA ALA A 44 5.91 -3.61 12.25
C ALA A 44 5.58 -2.52 11.20
N THR A 45 5.09 -1.36 11.63
CA THR A 45 4.81 -0.21 10.73
C THR A 45 6.07 0.23 10.00
N VAL A 46 7.19 0.39 10.72
CA VAL A 46 8.48 0.80 10.14
C VAL A 46 9.00 -0.22 9.14
N LEU A 47 8.93 -1.53 9.46
CA LEU A 47 9.35 -2.59 8.54
C LEU A 47 8.53 -2.57 7.25
N ILE A 48 7.21 -2.40 7.36
CA ILE A 48 6.34 -2.27 6.18
C ILE A 48 6.74 -1.04 5.37
N PHE A 49 6.93 0.11 6.01
CA PHE A 49 7.38 1.32 5.31
C PHE A 49 8.71 1.12 4.57
N ILE A 50 9.68 0.44 5.18
CA ILE A 50 10.96 0.11 4.56
C ILE A 50 10.76 -0.74 3.29
N VAL A 51 9.88 -1.74 3.31
CA VAL A 51 9.59 -2.59 2.13
C VAL A 51 9.11 -1.75 0.95
N TYR A 52 8.18 -0.82 1.19
CA TYR A 52 7.62 0.02 0.14
C TYR A 52 8.58 1.12 -0.33
N VAL A 53 9.37 1.70 0.57
CA VAL A 53 10.42 2.66 0.19
C VAL A 53 11.53 1.97 -0.62
N ALA A 54 11.93 0.76 -0.25
CA ALA A 54 12.96 0.01 -0.98
C ALA A 54 12.54 -0.31 -2.42
N THR A 55 11.24 -0.51 -2.66
CA THR A 55 10.70 -0.81 -3.99
C THR A 55 10.20 0.41 -4.76
N SER A 56 10.08 1.58 -4.10
CA SER A 56 9.57 2.83 -4.68
C SER A 56 10.18 3.21 -6.03
N LYS A 57 11.53 3.18 -6.15
CA LYS A 57 12.22 3.51 -7.41
C LYS A 57 11.82 2.59 -8.56
N LYS A 58 11.65 1.30 -8.26
CA LYS A 58 11.24 0.29 -9.25
C LYS A 58 9.78 0.50 -9.64
N THR A 59 8.91 0.78 -8.68
CA THR A 59 7.50 1.11 -8.91
C THR A 59 7.37 2.33 -9.83
N VAL A 60 8.07 3.43 -9.53
CA VAL A 60 8.06 4.66 -10.35
C VAL A 60 8.58 4.37 -11.77
N SER A 61 9.68 3.63 -11.91
CA SER A 61 10.21 3.28 -13.23
C SER A 61 9.23 2.44 -14.06
N LEU A 62 8.53 1.49 -13.44
CA LEU A 62 7.56 0.64 -14.13
C LEU A 62 6.29 1.41 -14.50
N ASN A 63 5.79 2.28 -13.61
CA ASN A 63 4.66 3.18 -13.91
C ASN A 63 4.98 4.07 -15.10
N LYS A 64 6.19 4.65 -15.14
CA LYS A 64 6.64 5.45 -16.28
C LYS A 64 6.58 4.66 -17.58
N SER A 65 7.14 3.45 -17.62
CA SER A 65 7.11 2.61 -18.83
C SER A 65 5.70 2.19 -19.25
N TYR A 66 4.82 1.95 -18.28
CA TYR A 66 3.41 1.64 -18.54
C TYR A 66 2.67 2.84 -19.15
N ASN A 67 2.87 4.04 -18.59
CA ASN A 67 2.26 5.27 -19.08
C ASN A 67 2.78 5.68 -20.46
N ASP A 68 4.10 5.55 -20.69
CA ASP A 68 4.72 5.84 -21.99
C ASP A 68 4.13 4.92 -23.09
N GLU A 69 3.84 3.65 -22.77
CA GLU A 69 3.17 2.77 -23.72
C GLU A 69 1.71 3.19 -23.94
N LEU A 70 0.95 3.51 -22.87
CA LEU A 70 -0.44 3.98 -22.98
C LEU A 70 -0.58 5.25 -23.85
N GLU A 71 0.33 6.20 -23.73
CA GLU A 71 0.31 7.43 -24.55
C GLU A 71 0.47 7.13 -26.05
N ASN A 72 1.16 6.05 -26.42
CA ASN A 72 1.32 5.62 -27.81
C ASN A 72 0.08 4.93 -28.40
N GLN A 73 -0.98 4.71 -27.60
CA GLN A 73 -2.18 3.99 -28.03
C GLN A 73 -2.85 4.62 -29.27
N VAL A 74 -2.95 5.95 -29.32
CA VAL A 74 -3.55 6.65 -30.48
C VAL A 74 -2.72 6.39 -31.73
N ALA A 75 -1.39 6.51 -31.65
CA ALA A 75 -0.50 6.27 -32.78
C ALA A 75 -0.53 4.80 -33.25
N ALA A 76 -0.63 3.84 -32.32
CA ALA A 76 -0.75 2.42 -32.64
C ALA A 76 -2.07 2.11 -33.36
N ILE A 77 -3.19 2.72 -32.95
CA ILE A 77 -4.49 2.55 -33.59
C ILE A 77 -4.54 3.26 -34.95
N SER A 78 -4.00 4.48 -35.05
CA SER A 78 -4.02 5.28 -36.29
C SER A 78 -3.25 4.65 -37.45
N LYS A 79 -2.22 3.84 -37.18
CA LYS A 79 -1.46 3.14 -38.23
C LYS A 79 -2.24 2.00 -38.89
N ASN A 80 -3.29 1.46 -38.26
CA ASN A 80 -4.13 0.37 -38.77
C ASN A 80 -3.35 -0.89 -39.22
N GLU A 81 -2.19 -1.15 -38.60
CA GLU A 81 -1.36 -2.32 -38.84
C GLU A 81 -1.53 -3.35 -37.71
N VAL A 82 -2.08 -4.52 -38.03
CA VAL A 82 -2.41 -5.57 -37.03
C VAL A 82 -1.18 -6.00 -36.23
N SER A 83 -0.01 -6.11 -36.87
CA SER A 83 1.25 -6.48 -36.20
C SER A 83 1.73 -5.42 -35.19
N HIS A 84 1.56 -4.14 -35.52
CA HIS A 84 1.92 -3.03 -34.64
C HIS A 84 0.96 -2.94 -33.44
N LEU A 85 -0.33 -3.19 -33.66
CA LEU A 85 -1.33 -3.23 -32.59
C LEU A 85 -1.12 -4.42 -31.64
N ASP A 86 -0.86 -5.63 -32.16
CA ASP A 86 -0.57 -6.81 -31.31
C ASP A 86 0.66 -6.58 -30.43
N LYS A 87 1.73 -6.01 -30.99
CA LYS A 87 2.93 -5.68 -30.21
C LYS A 87 2.64 -4.68 -29.10
N HIS A 88 1.95 -3.58 -29.42
CA HIS A 88 1.56 -2.56 -28.45
C HIS A 88 0.74 -3.14 -27.28
N LEU A 89 -0.28 -3.96 -27.58
CA LEU A 89 -1.10 -4.61 -26.55
C LEU A 89 -0.28 -5.57 -25.68
N ARG A 90 0.66 -6.32 -26.27
CA ARG A 90 1.59 -7.19 -25.52
C ARG A 90 2.51 -6.39 -24.61
N ASP A 91 3.00 -5.25 -25.07
CA ASP A 91 3.87 -4.39 -24.27
C ASP A 91 3.11 -3.76 -23.10
N ILE A 92 1.86 -3.31 -23.30
CA ILE A 92 0.96 -2.89 -22.21
C ILE A 92 0.79 -4.01 -21.18
N MET A 93 0.43 -5.23 -21.62
CA MET A 93 0.24 -6.37 -20.72
C MET A 93 1.52 -6.70 -19.94
N LYS A 94 2.67 -6.67 -20.61
CA LYS A 94 3.97 -6.95 -19.98
C LYS A 94 4.28 -5.98 -18.84
N TRP A 95 4.02 -4.68 -19.03
CA TRP A 95 4.24 -3.69 -17.98
C TRP A 95 3.23 -3.83 -16.84
N ASN A 96 1.96 -4.10 -17.16
CA ASN A 96 0.92 -4.34 -16.16
C ASN A 96 1.25 -5.56 -15.27
N ILE A 97 1.68 -6.68 -15.86
CA ILE A 97 2.10 -7.88 -15.12
C ILE A 97 3.28 -7.57 -14.20
N LYS A 98 4.31 -6.87 -14.69
CA LYS A 98 5.48 -6.52 -13.87
C LYS A 98 5.14 -5.62 -12.68
N LEU A 99 4.19 -4.69 -12.85
CA LEU A 99 3.69 -3.86 -11.76
C LEU A 99 2.93 -4.73 -10.75
N SER A 100 2.01 -5.56 -11.22
CA SER A 100 1.23 -6.49 -10.39
C SER A 100 2.11 -7.44 -9.58
N ASP A 101 3.13 -8.04 -10.20
CA ASP A 101 4.09 -8.94 -9.52
C ASP A 101 4.84 -8.21 -8.41
N LEU A 102 5.27 -6.96 -8.66
CA LEU A 102 5.97 -6.15 -7.66
C LEU A 102 5.03 -5.79 -6.49
N GLU A 103 3.81 -5.38 -6.78
CA GLU A 103 2.79 -5.06 -5.79
C GLU A 103 2.43 -6.29 -4.94
N ALA A 104 2.27 -7.46 -5.57
CA ALA A 104 1.97 -8.73 -4.90
C ALA A 104 3.11 -9.18 -3.97
N ILE A 105 4.38 -9.02 -4.39
CA ILE A 105 5.54 -9.34 -3.54
C ILE A 105 5.56 -8.41 -2.31
N ASN A 106 5.40 -7.10 -2.50
CA ASN A 106 5.39 -6.14 -1.40
C ASN A 106 4.26 -6.43 -0.41
N PHE A 107 3.06 -6.68 -0.93
CA PHE A 107 1.90 -7.05 -0.12
C PHE A 107 2.14 -8.34 0.67
N SER A 108 2.69 -9.36 0.02
CA SER A 108 3.00 -10.65 0.68
C SER A 108 3.99 -10.49 1.83
N ILE A 109 5.04 -9.68 1.65
CA ILE A 109 6.02 -9.40 2.70
C ILE A 109 5.36 -8.64 3.86
N ALA A 110 4.57 -7.60 3.56
CA ALA A 110 3.84 -6.86 4.58
C ALA A 110 2.89 -7.76 5.37
N PHE A 111 2.19 -8.68 4.69
CA PHE A 111 1.28 -9.63 5.32
C PHE A 111 2.00 -10.60 6.26
N ILE A 112 3.18 -11.10 5.88
CA ILE A 112 4.02 -11.94 6.74
C ILE A 112 4.46 -11.17 8.00
N ILE A 113 4.83 -9.90 7.86
CA ILE A 113 5.19 -9.02 8.99
C ILE A 113 3.99 -8.87 9.93
N LEU A 114 2.79 -8.60 9.40
CA LEU A 114 1.58 -8.43 10.19
C LEU A 114 1.15 -9.71 10.92
N ILE A 115 1.21 -10.87 10.27
CA ILE A 115 0.92 -12.17 10.92
C ILE A 115 1.92 -12.44 12.04
N SER A 116 3.21 -12.17 11.77
CA SER A 116 4.27 -12.35 12.77
C SER A 116 4.05 -11.43 13.96
N PHE A 117 3.66 -10.17 13.71
CA PHE A 117 3.27 -9.22 14.75
C PHE A 117 2.05 -9.70 15.56
N LEU A 118 1.01 -10.22 14.90
CA LEU A 118 -0.17 -10.76 15.57
C LEU A 118 0.21 -11.89 16.55
N VAL A 119 0.99 -12.88 16.10
CA VAL A 119 1.43 -13.99 16.95
C VAL A 119 2.28 -13.47 18.12
N MET A 120 3.24 -12.59 17.85
CA MET A 120 4.08 -11.99 18.88
C MET A 120 3.26 -11.17 19.88
N SER A 121 2.22 -10.45 19.43
CA SER A 121 1.37 -9.65 20.32
C SER A 121 0.67 -10.53 21.35
N ILE A 122 0.20 -11.73 20.97
CA ILE A 122 -0.41 -12.70 21.88
C ILE A 122 0.64 -13.23 22.87
N ILE A 123 1.81 -13.63 22.39
CA ILE A 123 2.89 -14.16 23.24
C ILE A 123 3.32 -13.12 24.29
N ILE A 124 3.64 -11.90 23.84
CA ILE A 124 4.04 -10.78 24.70
C ILE A 124 2.94 -10.47 25.73
N SER A 125 1.67 -10.43 25.31
CA SER A 125 0.55 -10.13 26.21
C SER A 125 0.41 -11.13 27.34
N VAL A 126 0.62 -12.42 27.05
CA VAL A 126 0.55 -13.48 28.07
C VAL A 126 1.78 -13.44 28.98
N ASP A 127 2.98 -13.22 28.43
CA ASP A 127 4.23 -13.15 29.19
C ASP A 127 4.29 -11.93 30.12
N ASP A 128 3.71 -10.81 29.71
CA ASP A 128 3.52 -9.60 30.52
C ASP A 128 2.46 -9.74 31.62
N GLY A 129 1.83 -10.93 31.74
CA GLY A 129 0.92 -11.25 32.84
C GLY A 129 -0.50 -10.70 32.67
N ILE A 130 -0.99 -10.50 31.44
CA ILE A 130 -2.41 -10.18 31.21
C ILE A 130 -3.24 -11.44 31.51
N VAL A 131 -3.72 -11.57 32.75
CA VAL A 131 -4.48 -12.74 33.22
C VAL A 131 -5.98 -12.64 32.89
N GLN A 132 -6.49 -11.42 32.72
CA GLN A 132 -7.91 -11.20 32.46
C GLN A 132 -8.23 -11.39 30.96
N TYR A 133 -9.03 -12.41 30.66
CA TYR A 133 -9.46 -12.76 29.29
C TYR A 133 -10.08 -11.58 28.53
N GLY A 134 -10.84 -10.72 29.21
CA GLY A 134 -11.45 -9.54 28.59
C GLY A 134 -10.43 -8.52 28.10
N SER A 135 -9.38 -8.26 28.90
CA SER A 135 -8.31 -7.32 28.55
C SER A 135 -7.44 -7.87 27.42
N LEU A 136 -7.13 -9.17 27.44
CA LEU A 136 -6.43 -9.83 26.35
C LEU A 136 -7.25 -9.78 25.06
N PHE A 137 -8.54 -10.12 25.11
CA PHE A 137 -9.43 -10.06 23.95
C PHE A 137 -9.51 -8.64 23.37
N ALA A 138 -9.70 -7.63 24.21
CA ALA A 138 -9.74 -6.24 23.78
C ALA A 138 -8.43 -5.83 23.08
N LEU A 139 -7.28 -6.17 23.65
CA LEU A 139 -5.97 -5.89 23.05
C LEU A 139 -5.83 -6.55 21.67
N ILE A 140 -6.21 -7.82 21.53
CA ILE A 140 -6.14 -8.51 20.24
C ILE A 140 -7.10 -7.90 19.21
N MET A 141 -8.30 -7.48 19.62
CA MET A 141 -9.23 -6.77 18.72
C MET A 141 -8.62 -5.44 18.21
N TYR A 142 -7.95 -4.70 19.08
CA TYR A 142 -7.24 -3.48 18.66
C TYR A 142 -6.01 -3.79 17.79
N VAL A 143 -5.32 -4.92 18.01
CA VAL A 143 -4.26 -5.39 17.10
C VAL A 143 -4.82 -5.69 15.70
N PHE A 144 -5.99 -6.33 15.59
CA PHE A 144 -6.65 -6.53 14.29
C PHE A 144 -7.00 -5.20 13.61
N GLN A 145 -7.60 -4.27 14.35
CA GLN A 145 -7.92 -2.94 13.81
C GLN A 145 -6.65 -2.17 13.40
N TYR A 146 -5.55 -2.31 14.13
CA TYR A 146 -4.24 -1.82 13.71
C TYR A 146 -3.79 -2.44 12.38
N MET A 147 -3.86 -3.77 12.27
CA MET A 147 -3.45 -4.48 11.05
C MET A 147 -4.25 -4.01 9.83
N GLU A 148 -5.57 -3.82 9.98
CA GLU A 148 -6.44 -3.30 8.91
C GLU A 148 -6.00 -1.90 8.45
N ASN A 149 -5.78 -0.97 9.38
CA ASN A 149 -5.37 0.38 9.05
C ASN A 149 -3.96 0.42 8.41
N VAL A 150 -3.01 -0.36 8.94
CA VAL A 150 -1.64 -0.42 8.40
C VAL A 150 -1.59 -1.11 7.05
N ALA A 151 -2.39 -2.16 6.81
CA ALA A 151 -2.43 -2.85 5.53
C ALA A 151 -2.90 -1.95 4.37
N ASN A 152 -3.68 -0.91 4.66
CA ASN A 152 -4.16 0.05 3.65
C ASN A 152 -3.14 1.16 3.33
N LEU A 153 -2.23 1.51 4.25
CA LEU A 153 -1.23 2.56 4.02
C LEU A 153 -0.43 2.44 2.73
N PRO A 154 0.04 1.23 2.34
CA PRO A 154 0.87 1.12 1.15
C PRO A 154 0.09 1.31 -0.14
N PHE A 155 -1.20 0.95 -0.17
CA PHE A 155 -2.08 1.24 -1.28
C PHE A 155 -2.18 2.75 -1.51
N PHE A 156 -2.37 3.52 -0.43
CA PHE A 156 -2.36 4.98 -0.50
C PHE A 156 -1.01 5.54 -0.97
N TYR A 157 0.11 4.98 -0.49
CA TYR A 157 1.44 5.39 -0.94
C TYR A 157 1.64 5.15 -2.44
N GLN A 158 1.19 4.02 -2.98
CA GLN A 158 1.25 3.73 -4.40
C GLN A 158 0.39 4.69 -5.23
N ASN A 159 -0.84 4.94 -4.79
CA ASN A 159 -1.72 5.92 -5.46
C ASN A 159 -1.11 7.32 -5.45
N TRP A 160 -0.49 7.72 -4.33
CA TRP A 160 0.24 8.97 -4.23
C TRP A 160 1.41 9.06 -5.22
N LEU A 161 2.21 7.99 -5.35
CA LEU A 161 3.30 7.94 -6.34
C LEU A 161 2.79 8.08 -7.77
N ARG A 162 1.69 7.39 -8.13
CA ARG A 162 1.07 7.51 -9.46
C ARG A 162 0.64 8.95 -9.75
N LEU A 163 0.05 9.64 -8.77
CA LEU A 163 -0.37 11.04 -8.94
C LEU A 163 0.79 12.01 -9.03
N THR A 164 1.85 11.78 -8.26
CA THR A 164 3.04 12.62 -8.30
C THR A 164 3.63 12.61 -9.71
N GLU A 165 3.67 11.44 -10.36
CA GLU A 165 4.08 11.32 -11.76
C GLU A 165 3.12 12.05 -12.71
N ILE A 166 1.80 11.83 -12.57
CA ILE A 166 0.80 12.50 -13.42
C ILE A 166 0.89 14.03 -13.29
N LYS A 167 1.06 14.53 -12.06
CA LYS A 167 1.20 15.95 -11.76
C LYS A 167 2.47 16.51 -12.40
N GLU A 168 3.63 15.86 -12.23
CA GLU A 168 4.88 16.27 -12.88
C GLU A 168 4.73 16.31 -14.40
N ARG A 169 3.99 15.39 -15.02
CA ARG A 169 3.73 15.44 -16.47
C ARG A 169 2.84 16.63 -16.86
N ILE A 170 1.77 16.92 -16.11
CA ILE A 170 0.87 18.05 -16.41
C ILE A 170 1.57 19.41 -16.25
N GLU A 171 2.40 19.58 -15.21
CA GLU A 171 3.12 20.84 -14.97
C GLU A 171 4.24 21.10 -16.00
N ASN A 172 4.71 20.06 -16.70
CA ASN A 172 5.75 20.15 -17.73
C ASN A 172 5.20 20.17 -19.18
N ILE A 173 3.88 20.28 -19.36
CA ILE A 173 3.22 20.54 -20.66
C ILE A 173 2.92 22.03 -20.79
#